data_AF-A0A432TYR4-F1
#
_entry.id   AF-A0A432TYR4-F1
#
_cell.length_a   1.000
_cell.length_b   1.000
_cell.length_c   1.000
_cell.angle_alpha   90.00
_cell.angle_beta   90.00
_cell.angle_gamma   90.00
#
_symmetry.space_group_name_H-M   'P 1'
#
loop_
_entity.id
_entity.type
_entity.pdbx_description
1 polymer ?
#
loop_
_entity_poly.entity_id
_entity_poly.type
_entity_poly.pdbx_seq_one_letter_code
_entity_poly.pdbx_strand_id
1 'polypeptide(L)'
;MMKKNLLIILLLTTQFSLASPLSDGALRLIQIGSEIGSRDIVMRGQSLLLKGALDLYDLDALYESSKQVRHGSTLMGYPPHERGANEILIKLVRQSYDPALYDYALHLLDGNNGFVKNEFLALNLFEESFEIHGNAHSAFIAAVIRNESLVPGTKKTQRIGELLSFAILNNIKGSKNYQAQRVNSGHWKTLRPNSWKDWLNDQ
;
A
#
# COMPACT_ATOMS: atom_id res chain seq x y z
N MET A 1 14.67 -37.58 6.67
CA MET A 1 14.38 -36.51 7.65
C MET A 1 14.41 -35.08 7.06
N MET A 2 14.57 -34.87 5.74
CA MET A 2 14.70 -33.54 5.12
C MET A 2 13.39 -32.89 4.61
N LYS A 3 12.29 -33.65 4.46
CA LYS A 3 11.02 -33.10 3.93
C LYS A 3 10.27 -32.20 4.92
N LYS A 4 10.48 -32.37 6.24
CA LYS A 4 9.82 -31.55 7.27
C LYS A 4 10.41 -30.13 7.37
N ASN A 5 11.72 -29.98 7.14
CA ASN A 5 12.39 -28.68 7.23
C ASN A 5 12.07 -27.77 6.03
N LEU A 6 11.82 -28.34 4.85
CA LEU A 6 11.42 -27.57 3.66
C LEU A 6 10.00 -27.00 3.80
N LEU A 7 9.09 -27.69 4.48
CA LEU A 7 7.74 -27.19 4.75
C LEU A 7 7.77 -26.00 5.72
N ILE A 8 8.67 -26.02 6.71
CA ILE A 8 8.82 -24.95 7.71
C ILE A 8 9.41 -23.69 7.06
N ILE A 9 10.36 -23.84 6.12
CA ILE A 9 10.93 -22.71 5.39
C ILE A 9 9.90 -22.08 4.44
N LEU A 10 9.03 -22.88 3.81
CA LEU A 10 7.95 -22.36 2.96
C LEU A 10 6.85 -21.62 3.76
N LEU A 11 6.61 -22.05 5.01
CA LEU A 11 5.70 -21.38 5.96
C LEU A 11 6.25 -20.05 6.49
N LEU A 12 7.58 -19.83 6.43
CA LEU A 12 8.24 -18.60 6.88
C LEU A 12 8.33 -17.53 5.78
N THR A 13 8.09 -17.87 4.50
CA THR A 13 8.16 -16.94 3.36
C THR A 13 6.82 -16.33 2.95
N THR A 14 5.73 -16.69 3.60
CA THR A 14 4.42 -16.04 3.42
C THR A 14 4.04 -15.29 4.69
N GLN A 15 4.85 -14.31 5.08
CA GLN A 15 4.34 -13.21 5.90
C GLN A 15 3.42 -12.39 5.00
N PHE A 16 2.21 -12.88 4.77
CA PHE A 16 1.11 -11.96 4.50
C PHE A 16 1.08 -11.04 5.71
N SER A 17 1.22 -9.74 5.50
CA SER A 17 0.88 -8.72 6.49
C SER A 17 -0.64 -8.80 6.72
N LEU A 18 -1.06 -9.87 7.39
CA LEU A 18 -2.42 -10.01 7.86
C LEU A 18 -2.60 -8.90 8.88
N ALA A 19 -3.49 -7.96 8.55
CA ALA A 19 -3.93 -6.94 9.48
C ALA A 19 -4.24 -7.60 10.82
N SER A 20 -3.91 -6.92 11.91
CA SER A 20 -4.05 -7.45 13.25
C SER A 20 -5.49 -7.96 13.44
N PRO A 21 -5.71 -9.10 14.12
CA PRO A 21 -7.05 -9.65 14.33
C PRO A 21 -8.02 -8.63 14.97
N LEU A 22 -7.47 -7.71 15.75
CA LEU A 22 -8.23 -6.64 16.39
C LEU A 22 -8.66 -5.56 15.40
N SER A 23 -7.75 -5.10 14.53
CA SER A 23 -8.08 -4.16 13.45
C SER A 23 -9.09 -4.75 12.46
N ASP A 24 -8.92 -6.03 12.07
CA ASP A 24 -9.87 -6.71 11.16
C ASP A 24 -11.27 -6.82 11.81
N GLY A 25 -11.34 -7.24 13.07
CA GLY A 25 -12.60 -7.28 13.82
C GLY A 25 -13.26 -5.91 13.95
N ALA A 26 -12.48 -4.87 14.22
CA ALA A 26 -12.96 -3.49 14.31
C ALA A 26 -13.53 -3.00 12.97
N LEU A 27 -12.82 -3.22 11.85
CA LEU A 27 -13.26 -2.83 10.52
C LEU A 27 -14.54 -3.55 10.09
N ARG A 28 -14.67 -4.84 10.38
CA ARG A 28 -15.91 -5.60 10.09
C ARG A 28 -17.12 -5.03 10.82
N LEU A 29 -16.95 -4.64 12.09
CA LEU A 29 -18.04 -3.97 12.82
C LEU A 29 -18.39 -2.62 12.19
N ILE A 30 -17.39 -1.81 11.84
CA ILE A 30 -17.63 -0.53 11.15
C ILE A 30 -18.39 -0.74 9.84
N GLN A 31 -17.99 -1.73 9.04
CA GLN A 31 -18.64 -2.06 7.78
C GLN A 31 -20.09 -2.50 8.01
N ILE A 32 -20.33 -3.52 8.83
CA ILE A 32 -21.68 -4.04 9.13
C ILE A 32 -22.57 -2.93 9.69
N GLY A 33 -22.05 -2.15 10.65
CA GLY A 33 -22.78 -1.04 11.24
C GLY A 33 -23.16 0.02 10.21
N SER A 34 -22.28 0.30 9.25
CA SER A 34 -22.57 1.23 8.15
C SER A 34 -23.61 0.69 7.18
N GLU A 35 -23.52 -0.59 6.81
CA GLU A 35 -24.45 -1.28 5.91
C GLU A 35 -25.88 -1.32 6.47
N ILE A 36 -26.04 -1.55 7.77
CA ILE A 36 -27.36 -1.61 8.42
C ILE A 36 -27.81 -0.26 9.01
N GLY A 37 -27.01 0.81 8.87
CA GLY A 37 -27.31 2.14 9.42
C GLY A 37 -27.27 2.22 10.95
N SER A 38 -26.55 1.32 11.63
CA SER A 38 -26.44 1.28 13.09
C SER A 38 -25.22 2.06 13.59
N ARG A 39 -25.47 3.25 14.14
CA ARG A 39 -24.45 4.09 14.81
C ARG A 39 -23.73 3.34 15.94
N ASP A 40 -24.46 2.56 16.73
CA ASP A 40 -23.90 1.87 17.89
C ASP A 40 -22.88 0.81 17.49
N ILE A 41 -23.13 0.07 16.41
CA ILE A 41 -22.21 -0.94 15.91
C ILE A 41 -20.95 -0.26 15.32
N VAL A 42 -21.11 0.83 14.57
CA VAL A 42 -19.98 1.62 14.08
C VAL A 42 -19.14 2.14 15.24
N MET A 43 -19.76 2.69 16.29
CA MET A 43 -19.06 3.18 17.47
C MET A 43 -18.28 2.09 18.21
N ARG A 44 -18.82 0.87 18.30
CA ARG A 44 -18.10 -0.27 18.88
C ARG A 44 -16.86 -0.62 18.06
N GLY A 45 -16.99 -0.65 16.73
CA GLY A 45 -15.85 -0.86 15.83
C GLY A 45 -14.79 0.24 15.96
N GLN A 46 -15.20 1.52 15.93
CA GLN A 46 -14.29 2.66 16.13
C GLN A 46 -13.60 2.65 17.49
N SER A 47 -14.33 2.30 18.55
CA SER A 47 -13.76 2.19 19.90
C SER A 47 -12.72 1.07 19.99
N LEU A 48 -12.96 -0.07 19.34
CA LEU A 48 -11.97 -1.14 19.27
C LEU A 48 -10.74 -0.71 18.49
N LEU A 49 -10.93 0.00 17.36
CA LEU A 49 -9.83 0.50 16.55
C LEU A 49 -8.95 1.49 17.33
N LEU A 50 -9.57 2.45 18.03
CA LEU A 50 -8.86 3.39 18.88
C LEU A 50 -8.14 2.71 20.04
N LYS A 51 -8.76 1.68 20.65
CA LYS A 51 -8.11 0.87 21.68
C LYS A 51 -6.88 0.15 21.16
N GLY A 52 -6.95 -0.45 19.97
CA GLY A 52 -5.79 -1.05 19.32
C GLY A 52 -4.68 -0.03 19.10
N ALA A 53 -5.04 1.12 18.52
CA ALA A 53 -4.11 2.16 18.15
C ALA A 53 -3.39 2.80 19.35
N LEU A 54 -4.13 3.12 20.42
CA LEU A 54 -3.64 3.90 21.55
C LEU A 54 -3.13 3.03 22.71
N ASP A 55 -3.87 1.98 23.06
CA ASP A 55 -3.55 1.18 24.25
C ASP A 55 -2.57 0.04 23.94
N LEU A 56 -2.65 -0.51 22.72
CA LEU A 56 -1.87 -1.68 22.32
C LEU A 56 -0.75 -1.34 21.32
N TYR A 57 -0.65 -0.06 20.91
CA TYR A 57 0.31 0.42 19.92
C TYR A 57 0.30 -0.41 18.63
N ASP A 58 -0.90 -0.79 18.20
CA ASP A 58 -1.10 -1.58 17.00
C ASP A 58 -1.01 -0.67 15.76
N LEU A 59 0.04 -0.86 14.96
CA LEU A 59 0.29 -0.07 13.76
C LEU A 59 -0.79 -0.25 12.69
N ASP A 60 -1.39 -1.45 12.61
CA ASP A 60 -2.51 -1.71 11.69
C ASP A 60 -3.72 -0.89 12.13
N ALA A 61 -4.03 -0.88 13.43
CA ALA A 61 -5.12 -0.08 13.97
C ALA A 61 -4.88 1.43 13.80
N LEU A 62 -3.64 1.91 13.95
CA LEU A 62 -3.27 3.31 13.66
C LEU A 62 -3.45 3.65 12.18
N TYR A 63 -3.00 2.78 11.29
CA TYR A 63 -3.15 2.95 9.84
C TYR A 63 -4.62 2.99 9.42
N GLU A 64 -5.41 2.03 9.88
CA GLU A 64 -6.84 1.97 9.60
C GLU A 64 -7.59 3.16 10.20
N SER A 65 -7.22 3.60 11.40
CA SER A 65 -7.77 4.83 12.00
C SER A 65 -7.49 6.05 11.12
N SER A 66 -6.30 6.14 10.53
CA SER A 66 -5.97 7.25 9.62
C SER A 66 -6.90 7.29 8.40
N LYS A 67 -7.23 6.13 7.82
CA LYS A 67 -8.17 6.03 6.69
C LYS A 67 -9.59 6.41 7.09
N GLN A 68 -10.05 5.97 8.26
CA GLN A 68 -11.37 6.34 8.79
C GLN A 68 -11.46 7.86 9.02
N VAL A 69 -10.44 8.46 9.62
CA VAL A 69 -10.35 9.92 9.83
C VAL A 69 -10.33 10.68 8.50
N ARG A 70 -9.62 10.15 7.49
CA ARG A 70 -9.57 10.75 6.14
C ARG A 70 -10.95 10.80 5.49
N HIS A 71 -11.71 9.72 5.56
CA HIS A 71 -13.03 9.62 4.92
C HIS A 71 -14.17 10.24 5.73
N GLY A 72 -13.99 10.38 7.05
CA GLY A 72 -15.08 10.77 7.94
C GLY A 72 -16.18 9.70 8.00
N SER A 73 -17.35 10.07 8.51
CA SER A 73 -18.52 9.20 8.58
C SER A 73 -19.80 10.02 8.52
N THR A 74 -20.53 9.90 7.40
CA THR A 74 -21.86 10.53 7.24
C THR A 74 -22.84 10.00 8.28
N LEU A 75 -22.82 8.69 8.56
CA LEU A 75 -23.70 8.07 9.55
C LEU A 75 -23.50 8.70 10.93
N MET A 76 -22.25 8.98 11.31
CA MET A 76 -21.89 9.57 12.60
C MET A 76 -21.89 11.11 12.61
N GLY A 77 -22.02 11.76 11.45
CA GLY A 77 -21.88 13.21 11.32
C GLY A 77 -20.44 13.71 11.49
N TYR A 78 -19.45 12.84 11.33
CA TYR A 78 -18.03 13.21 11.40
C TYR A 78 -17.55 13.65 10.02
N PRO A 79 -17.13 14.92 9.83
CA PRO A 79 -16.59 15.36 8.56
C PRO A 79 -15.22 14.70 8.29
N PRO A 80 -14.82 14.55 7.02
CA PRO A 80 -13.46 14.21 6.64
C PRO A 80 -12.43 15.14 7.31
N HIS A 81 -11.37 14.57 7.88
CA HIS A 81 -10.25 15.34 8.45
C HIS A 81 -8.92 14.91 7.81
N GLU A 82 -8.71 15.34 6.57
CA GLU A 82 -7.55 14.96 5.75
C GLU A 82 -6.20 15.26 6.42
N ARG A 83 -6.02 16.46 6.99
CA ARG A 83 -4.75 16.85 7.63
C ARG A 83 -4.37 15.92 8.78
N GLY A 84 -5.31 15.58 9.66
CA GLY A 84 -5.05 14.68 10.80
C GLY A 84 -4.71 13.26 10.33
N ALA A 85 -5.38 12.78 9.29
CA ALA A 85 -5.04 11.49 8.66
C ALA A 85 -3.62 11.51 8.06
N ASN A 86 -3.23 12.59 7.38
CA ASN A 86 -1.89 12.75 6.82
C ASN A 86 -0.80 12.73 7.89
N GLU A 87 -1.04 13.38 9.04
CA GLU A 87 -0.09 13.38 10.15
C GLU A 87 0.14 11.98 10.73
N ILE A 88 -0.90 11.15 10.81
CA ILE A 88 -0.79 9.75 11.25
C ILE A 88 -0.03 8.92 10.20
N LEU A 89 -0.40 9.05 8.91
CA LEU A 89 0.25 8.33 7.82
C LEU A 89 1.76 8.63 7.75
N ILE A 90 2.16 9.90 7.86
CA ILE A 90 3.57 10.30 7.86
C ILE A 90 4.33 9.72 9.06
N LYS A 91 3.69 9.63 10.24
CA LYS A 91 4.30 8.99 11.41
C LYS A 91 4.57 7.50 11.17
N LEU A 92 3.64 6.79 10.53
CA LEU A 92 3.79 5.38 10.18
C LEU A 92 4.87 5.17 9.11
N VAL A 93 4.95 6.05 8.11
CA VAL A 93 6.04 6.06 7.11
C VAL A 93 7.40 6.18 7.78
N ARG A 94 7.55 7.08 8.77
CA ARG A 94 8.82 7.23 9.52
C ARG A 94 9.19 6.00 10.34
N GLN A 95 8.24 5.11 10.59
CA GLN A 95 8.46 3.84 11.28
C GLN A 95 8.72 2.69 10.30
N SER A 96 8.85 2.97 9.00
CA SER A 96 8.95 1.96 7.94
C SER A 96 7.80 0.95 8.02
N TYR A 97 6.57 1.43 8.27
CA TYR A 97 5.40 0.55 8.27
C TYR A 97 4.91 0.36 6.82
N ASP A 98 5.02 -0.87 6.30
CA ASP A 98 4.89 -1.18 4.87
C ASP A 98 3.60 -0.67 4.20
N PRO A 99 2.39 -0.90 4.76
CA PRO A 99 1.17 -0.37 4.14
C PRO A 99 1.16 1.16 4.05
N ALA A 100 1.76 1.85 5.03
CA ALA A 100 1.87 3.31 4.99
C ALA A 100 2.91 3.80 3.98
N LEU A 101 4.04 3.09 3.82
CA LEU A 101 5.01 3.37 2.76
C LEU A 101 4.34 3.31 1.39
N TYR A 102 3.60 2.23 1.13
CA TYR A 102 2.91 2.01 -0.13
C TYR A 102 1.82 3.05 -0.40
N ASP A 103 0.92 3.28 0.56
CA ASP A 103 -0.21 4.21 0.40
C ASP A 103 0.26 5.66 0.25
N TYR A 104 1.27 6.07 1.04
CA TYR A 104 1.85 7.39 0.92
C TYR A 104 2.56 7.59 -0.42
N ALA A 105 3.30 6.59 -0.90
CA ALA A 105 3.95 6.64 -2.20
C ALA A 105 2.94 6.80 -3.35
N LEU A 106 1.80 6.10 -3.29
CA LEU A 106 0.70 6.29 -4.26
C LEU A 106 0.12 7.71 -4.22
N HIS A 107 -0.12 8.26 -3.04
CA HIS A 107 -0.58 9.65 -2.92
C HIS A 107 0.41 10.66 -3.51
N LEU A 108 1.70 10.43 -3.32
CA LEU A 108 2.76 11.25 -3.92
C LEU A 108 2.86 11.09 -5.43
N LEU A 109 2.55 9.92 -6.00
CA LEU A 109 2.51 9.75 -7.46
C LEU A 109 1.36 10.54 -8.09
N ASP A 110 0.19 10.50 -7.47
CA ASP A 110 -1.02 11.12 -8.00
C ASP A 110 -1.12 12.61 -7.64
N GLY A 111 -0.44 13.06 -6.57
CA GLY A 111 -0.57 14.43 -6.05
C GLY A 111 -1.97 14.69 -5.47
N ASN A 112 -2.53 13.70 -4.75
CA ASN A 112 -3.88 13.75 -4.20
C ASN A 112 -3.87 13.70 -2.66
N ASN A 113 -5.07 13.78 -2.05
CA ASN A 113 -5.25 13.61 -0.60
C ASN A 113 -4.42 14.58 0.27
N GLY A 114 -4.22 15.80 -0.23
CA GLY A 114 -3.46 16.86 0.44
C GLY A 114 -1.94 16.75 0.26
N PHE A 115 -1.46 15.84 -0.59
CA PHE A 115 -0.04 15.68 -0.88
C PHE A 115 0.35 16.27 -2.24
N VAL A 116 1.51 16.91 -2.28
CA VAL A 116 2.09 17.44 -3.53
C VAL A 116 2.73 16.29 -4.30
N LYS A 117 2.49 16.25 -5.62
CA LYS A 117 3.07 15.24 -6.50
C LYS A 117 4.61 15.21 -6.39
N ASN A 118 5.18 14.05 -6.09
CA ASN A 118 6.63 13.84 -5.98
C ASN A 118 7.02 12.41 -6.37
N GLU A 119 7.31 12.21 -7.65
CA GLU A 119 7.65 10.90 -8.22
C GLU A 119 8.98 10.33 -7.68
N PHE A 120 9.94 11.18 -7.35
CA PHE A 120 11.24 10.75 -6.83
C PHE A 120 11.12 10.20 -5.41
N LEU A 121 10.40 10.91 -4.53
CA LEU A 121 10.14 10.41 -3.18
C LEU A 121 9.26 9.16 -3.21
N ALA A 122 8.23 9.13 -4.06
CA ALA A 122 7.40 7.95 -4.23
C ALA A 122 8.21 6.72 -4.64
N LEU A 123 9.12 6.86 -5.62
CA LEU A 123 10.02 5.78 -6.04
C LEU A 123 10.86 5.27 -4.86
N ASN A 124 11.46 6.16 -4.08
CA ASN A 124 12.28 5.75 -2.93
C ASN A 124 11.46 4.99 -1.89
N LEU A 125 10.23 5.40 -1.61
CA LEU A 125 9.35 4.72 -0.66
C LEU A 125 8.90 3.34 -1.16
N PHE A 126 8.62 3.18 -2.46
CA PHE A 126 8.35 1.86 -3.02
C PHE A 126 9.57 0.94 -2.98
N GLU A 127 10.77 1.49 -3.22
CA GLU A 127 11.98 0.69 -3.10
C GLU A 127 12.28 0.30 -1.65
N GLU A 128 12.11 1.21 -0.69
CA GLU A 128 12.22 0.91 0.74
C GLU A 128 11.25 -0.20 1.15
N SER A 129 9.98 -0.08 0.73
CA SER A 129 8.94 -1.09 0.95
C SER A 129 9.32 -2.46 0.36
N PHE A 130 9.89 -2.48 -0.85
CA PHE A 130 10.41 -3.70 -1.46
C PHE A 130 11.62 -4.26 -0.71
N GLU A 131 12.62 -3.44 -0.39
CA GLU A 131 13.90 -3.89 0.18
C GLU A 131 13.76 -4.37 1.61
N ILE A 132 12.94 -3.70 2.41
CA ILE A 132 12.77 -4.01 3.84
C ILE A 132 11.70 -5.09 4.03
N HIS A 133 10.58 -5.03 3.29
CA HIS A 133 9.41 -5.87 3.55
C HIS A 133 9.12 -6.90 2.46
N GLY A 134 9.88 -6.91 1.36
CA GLY A 134 9.61 -7.81 0.24
C GLY A 134 8.27 -7.54 -0.43
N ASN A 135 7.77 -6.29 -0.39
CA ASN A 135 6.48 -5.96 -0.97
C ASN A 135 6.52 -6.04 -2.52
N ALA A 136 5.85 -7.04 -3.06
CA ALA A 136 5.84 -7.31 -4.50
C ALA A 136 5.04 -6.27 -5.32
N HIS A 137 4.00 -5.66 -4.73
CA HIS A 137 3.28 -4.56 -5.38
C HIS A 137 4.16 -3.32 -5.49
N SER A 138 4.89 -2.98 -4.41
CA SER A 138 5.89 -1.90 -4.43
C SER A 138 6.98 -2.17 -5.46
N ALA A 139 7.48 -3.40 -5.53
CA ALA A 139 8.48 -3.79 -6.53
C ALA A 139 7.95 -3.55 -7.96
N PHE A 140 6.72 -3.96 -8.25
CA PHE A 140 6.10 -3.76 -9.55
C PHE A 140 6.03 -2.27 -9.92
N ILE A 141 5.47 -1.44 -9.02
CA ILE A 141 5.30 0.00 -9.28
C ILE A 141 6.65 0.70 -9.40
N ALA A 142 7.61 0.38 -8.53
CA ALA A 142 8.97 0.92 -8.62
C ALA A 142 9.60 0.61 -9.99
N ALA A 143 9.41 -0.61 -10.51
CA ALA A 143 9.90 -0.97 -11.83
C ALA A 143 9.24 -0.16 -12.95
N VAL A 144 7.92 0.03 -12.86
CA VAL A 144 7.16 0.85 -13.82
C VAL A 144 7.66 2.29 -13.79
N ILE A 145 7.73 2.93 -12.61
CA ILE A 145 8.23 4.30 -12.49
C ILE A 145 9.66 4.41 -13.00
N ARG A 146 10.56 3.48 -12.66
CA ARG A 146 11.95 3.51 -13.16
C ARG A 146 12.04 3.41 -14.68
N ASN A 147 11.16 2.63 -15.30
CA ASN A 147 11.15 2.48 -16.75
C ASN A 147 10.57 3.71 -17.47
N GLU A 148 9.55 4.34 -16.87
CA GLU A 148 8.78 5.47 -17.43
C GLU A 148 9.34 6.85 -17.05
N SER A 149 10.09 6.95 -15.93
CA SER A 149 10.66 8.20 -15.41
C SER A 149 11.67 8.79 -16.40
N LEU A 150 11.53 10.10 -16.62
CA LEU A 150 12.42 10.90 -17.46
C LEU A 150 13.61 11.49 -16.69
N VAL A 151 13.69 11.28 -15.37
CA VAL A 151 14.78 11.80 -14.54
C VAL A 151 16.07 11.02 -14.84
N PRO A 152 17.16 11.68 -15.27
CA PRO A 152 18.43 11.00 -15.52
C PRO A 152 18.91 10.21 -14.30
N GLY A 153 19.31 8.95 -14.51
CA GLY A 153 19.83 8.08 -13.45
C GLY A 153 18.79 7.21 -12.72
N THR A 154 17.48 7.45 -12.91
CA THR A 154 16.44 6.55 -12.36
C THR A 154 16.24 5.28 -13.20
N LYS A 155 16.50 5.37 -14.50
CA LYS A 155 16.37 4.24 -15.43
C LYS A 155 17.62 3.35 -15.38
N LYS A 156 17.56 2.32 -14.53
CA LYS A 156 18.60 1.28 -14.40
C LYS A 156 18.03 -0.06 -14.84
N THR A 157 18.37 -0.51 -16.05
CA THR A 157 17.79 -1.71 -16.67
C THR A 157 17.90 -2.96 -15.80
N GLN A 158 19.06 -3.17 -15.17
CA GLN A 158 19.26 -4.30 -14.25
C GLN A 158 18.25 -4.25 -13.08
N ARG A 159 18.13 -3.10 -12.42
CA ARG A 159 17.22 -2.91 -11.29
C ARG A 159 15.75 -3.08 -11.70
N ILE A 160 15.37 -2.57 -12.87
CA ILE A 160 14.03 -2.78 -13.43
C ILE A 160 13.76 -4.28 -13.63
N GLY A 161 14.75 -5.02 -14.15
CA GLY A 161 14.66 -6.47 -14.33
C GLY A 161 14.50 -7.23 -13.01
N GLU A 162 15.26 -6.87 -11.99
CA GLU A 162 15.17 -7.46 -10.63
C GLU A 162 13.77 -7.26 -10.03
N LEU A 163 13.28 -6.02 -10.01
CA LEU A 163 11.98 -5.64 -9.46
C LEU A 163 10.83 -6.34 -10.19
N LEU A 164 10.85 -6.36 -11.53
CA LEU A 164 9.83 -7.06 -12.32
C LEU A 164 9.87 -8.56 -12.12
N SER A 165 11.06 -9.15 -12.05
CA SER A 165 11.19 -10.60 -11.84
C SER A 165 10.60 -10.99 -10.47
N PHE A 166 10.87 -10.21 -9.44
CA PHE A 166 10.28 -10.40 -8.11
C PHE A 166 8.74 -10.29 -8.15
N ALA A 167 8.20 -9.25 -8.77
CA ALA A 167 6.76 -9.06 -8.93
C ALA A 167 6.09 -10.22 -9.72
N ILE A 168 6.73 -10.68 -10.79
CA ILE A 168 6.25 -11.79 -11.62
C ILE A 168 6.24 -13.10 -10.85
N LEU A 169 7.30 -13.39 -10.09
CA LEU A 169 7.39 -14.60 -9.26
C LEU A 169 6.33 -14.61 -8.15
N ASN A 170 5.96 -13.44 -7.64
CA ASN A 170 4.87 -13.25 -6.68
C ASN A 170 3.49 -13.10 -7.33
N ASN A 171 3.36 -13.34 -8.64
CA ASN A 171 2.10 -13.29 -9.39
C ASN A 171 1.35 -11.95 -9.32
N ILE A 172 2.06 -10.82 -9.24
CA ILE A 172 1.42 -9.51 -9.30
C ILE A 172 0.73 -9.32 -10.66
N LYS A 173 -0.56 -8.97 -10.63
CA LYS A 173 -1.38 -8.71 -11.82
C LYS A 173 -0.74 -7.63 -12.70
N GLY A 174 -0.81 -7.78 -14.02
CA GLY A 174 -0.18 -6.86 -14.98
C GLY A 174 1.33 -6.98 -15.17
N SER A 175 2.07 -7.54 -14.21
CA SER A 175 3.56 -7.53 -14.24
C SER A 175 4.18 -8.17 -15.49
N LYS A 176 3.71 -9.37 -15.88
CA LYS A 176 4.16 -10.08 -17.09
C LYS A 176 3.80 -9.31 -18.37
N ASN A 177 2.58 -8.78 -18.43
CA ASN A 177 2.10 -8.03 -19.58
C ASN A 177 2.89 -6.73 -19.74
N TYR A 178 3.15 -6.02 -18.64
CA TYR A 178 3.99 -4.82 -18.63
C TYR A 178 5.40 -5.12 -19.13
N GLN A 179 6.05 -6.17 -18.63
CA GLN A 179 7.39 -6.57 -19.08
C GLN A 179 7.41 -6.84 -20.60
N ALA A 180 6.47 -7.63 -21.10
CA ALA A 180 6.38 -7.96 -22.52
C ALA A 180 6.14 -6.71 -23.39
N GLN A 181 5.20 -5.85 -22.98
CA GLN A 181 4.72 -4.73 -23.80
C GLN A 181 5.55 -3.46 -23.68
N ARG A 182 6.29 -3.25 -22.58
CA ARG A 182 6.95 -1.97 -22.28
C ARG A 182 8.45 -2.08 -22.02
N VAL A 183 8.95 -3.26 -21.68
CA VAL A 183 10.39 -3.48 -21.46
C VAL A 183 10.99 -4.22 -22.66
N ASN A 184 10.39 -5.34 -23.07
CA ASN A 184 10.96 -6.22 -24.10
C ASN A 184 10.66 -5.76 -25.53
N SER A 185 9.51 -5.13 -25.75
CA SER A 185 9.06 -4.67 -27.08
C SER A 185 9.82 -3.46 -27.63
N GLY A 186 10.66 -2.81 -26.79
CA GLY A 186 11.28 -1.54 -27.12
C GLY A 186 10.28 -0.41 -27.37
N HIS A 187 9.03 -0.52 -26.91
CA HIS A 187 8.02 0.53 -27.10
C HIS A 187 8.36 1.81 -26.33
N TRP A 188 8.23 2.94 -27.03
CA TRP A 188 8.62 4.28 -26.58
C TRP A 188 7.45 5.13 -26.04
N LYS A 189 6.22 4.60 -26.07
CA LYS A 189 5.06 5.36 -25.57
C LYS A 189 5.10 5.44 -24.06
N THR A 190 5.38 6.63 -23.52
CA THR A 190 5.36 6.89 -22.09
C THR A 190 3.99 6.55 -21.49
N LEU A 191 3.98 5.80 -20.39
CA LEU A 191 2.80 5.62 -19.57
C LEU A 191 2.58 6.90 -18.74
N ARG A 192 1.43 7.54 -18.93
CA ARG A 192 0.99 8.70 -18.13
C ARG A 192 -0.47 8.49 -17.73
N PRO A 193 -0.73 7.66 -16.71
CA PRO A 193 -2.08 7.45 -16.25
C PRO A 193 -2.56 8.71 -15.51
N ASN A 194 -3.87 8.98 -15.56
CA ASN A 194 -4.47 10.09 -14.81
C ASN A 194 -4.46 9.82 -13.30
N SER A 195 -4.56 8.54 -12.91
CA SER A 195 -4.28 8.04 -11.56
C SER A 195 -3.54 6.72 -11.66
N TRP A 196 -2.43 6.63 -10.94
CA TRP A 196 -1.67 5.38 -10.79
C TRP A 196 -2.45 4.33 -10.04
N LYS A 197 -3.23 4.74 -9.03
CA LYS A 197 -4.11 3.83 -8.28
C LYS A 197 -5.13 3.15 -9.20
N ASP A 198 -5.79 3.92 -10.07
CA ASP A 198 -6.79 3.38 -11.00
C ASP A 198 -6.13 2.49 -12.05
N TRP A 199 -5.01 2.93 -12.63
CA TRP A 199 -4.26 2.13 -13.60
C TRP A 199 -3.82 0.77 -13.03
N LEU A 200 -3.41 0.72 -11.76
CA LEU A 200 -3.04 -0.53 -11.08
C LEU A 200 -4.23 -1.47 -10.89
N ASN A 201 -5.42 -0.93 -10.61
CA ASN A 201 -6.64 -1.73 -10.48
C ASN A 201 -7.07 -2.35 -11.82
N ASP A 202 -6.78 -1.66 -12.93
CA ASP A 202 -7.15 -2.05 -14.30
C ASP A 202 -6.17 -3.03 -14.98
N GLN A 203 -5.04 -3.36 -14.32
CA GLN A 203 -4.03 -4.28 -14.85
C GLN A 203 -4.47 -5.74 -14.95
#